data_AF-A0A1Q3SF67-F1
#
_entry.id   AF-A0A1Q3SF67-F1
#
_cell.length_a   1.000
_cell.length_b   1.000
_cell.length_c   1.000
_cell.angle_alpha   90.00
_cell.angle_beta   90.00
_cell.angle_gamma   90.00
#
_symmetry.space_group_name_H-M   'P 1'
#
loop_
_entity.id
_entity.type
_entity.pdbx_description
1 polymer ?
#
loop_
_entity_poly.entity_id
_entity_poly.type
_entity_poly.pdbx_seq_one_letter_code
_entity_poly.pdbx_strand_id
1 'polypeptide(L)'
;MQNDASPLHEAVKDNQIALIKTLINSGVDLNAQDKAGDTPLHIAAQNGCVEVVQLLLAAGANPDLTDKADGYTPLHWAAYKGHAEVIKLLASSADVNAREPFDEMTPLHLAAMEGQTEAVEVLLAAPQIKINAKNSYGNTAMHLAAGAGFASVVQVLITAGAEPNIRNFENTTPLSLAILEGQSEVVRLLEAFSDIEE
;
A
#
# COMPACT_ATOMS: atom_id res chain seq x y z
N MET A 1 -16.88 -0.19 -29.74
CA MET A 1 -16.44 0.28 -28.41
C MET A 1 -14.94 0.24 -28.41
N GLN A 2 -14.30 1.40 -28.51
CA GLN A 2 -12.85 1.51 -28.68
C GLN A 2 -12.20 1.34 -27.30
N ASN A 3 -11.38 0.30 -27.14
CA ASN A 3 -10.44 0.20 -26.03
C ASN A 3 -9.45 1.35 -26.21
N ASP A 4 -9.55 2.36 -25.35
CA ASP A 4 -8.56 3.46 -25.29
C ASP A 4 -7.37 3.06 -24.38
N ALA A 5 -7.21 1.75 -24.11
CA ALA A 5 -6.01 1.22 -23.49
C ALA A 5 -4.86 1.35 -24.51
N SER A 6 -3.76 1.96 -24.10
CA SER A 6 -2.55 1.97 -24.92
C SER A 6 -2.12 0.51 -25.15
N PRO A 7 -1.50 0.16 -26.29
CA PRO A 7 -0.94 -1.18 -26.51
C PRO A 7 -0.05 -1.67 -25.36
N LEU A 8 0.56 -0.75 -24.60
CA LEU A 8 1.34 -1.07 -23.42
C LEU A 8 0.48 -1.56 -22.24
N HIS A 9 -0.72 -1.00 -22.01
CA HIS A 9 -1.63 -1.48 -20.97
C HIS A 9 -2.07 -2.92 -21.22
N GLU A 10 -2.51 -3.25 -22.45
CA GLU A 10 -2.86 -4.64 -22.79
C GLU A 10 -1.65 -5.57 -22.64
N ALA A 11 -0.48 -5.18 -23.14
CA ALA A 11 0.73 -6.00 -23.02
C ALA A 11 1.12 -6.25 -21.56
N VAL A 12 0.99 -5.26 -20.68
CA VAL A 12 1.23 -5.40 -19.24
C VAL A 12 0.17 -6.25 -18.57
N LYS A 13 -1.11 -6.03 -18.88
CA LYS A 13 -2.23 -6.82 -18.33
C LYS A 13 -2.09 -8.31 -18.65
N ASP A 14 -1.66 -8.63 -19.87
CA ASP A 14 -1.42 -10.00 -20.33
C ASP A 14 -0.01 -10.51 -19.99
N ASN A 15 0.80 -9.71 -19.28
CA ASN A 15 2.19 -10.01 -18.90
C ASN A 15 3.09 -10.46 -20.08
N GLN A 16 2.93 -9.83 -21.24
CA GLN A 16 3.66 -10.15 -22.47
C GLN A 16 5.05 -9.49 -22.51
N ILE A 17 5.98 -10.00 -21.70
CA ILE A 17 7.33 -9.43 -21.48
C ILE A 17 8.05 -9.01 -22.77
N ALA A 18 8.05 -9.84 -23.81
CA ALA A 18 8.73 -9.52 -25.08
C ALA A 18 8.09 -8.33 -25.80
N LEU A 19 6.75 -8.25 -25.78
CA LEU A 19 6.02 -7.13 -26.37
C LEU A 19 6.23 -5.85 -25.56
N ILE A 20 6.20 -5.93 -24.22
CA ILE A 20 6.48 -4.81 -23.33
C ILE A 20 7.87 -4.22 -23.63
N LYS A 21 8.91 -5.05 -23.69
CA LYS A 21 10.28 -4.62 -24.06
C LYS A 21 10.33 -3.94 -25.43
N THR A 22 9.61 -4.48 -26.40
CA THR A 22 9.53 -3.91 -27.76
C THR A 22 8.85 -2.53 -27.75
N LEU A 23 7.73 -2.40 -27.04
CA LEU A 23 6.98 -1.14 -26.94
C LEU A 23 7.81 -0.06 -26.22
N ILE A 24 8.46 -0.40 -25.10
CA ILE A 24 9.36 0.52 -24.38
C ILE A 24 10.45 1.04 -25.34
N ASN A 25 11.10 0.15 -26.09
CA ASN A 25 12.16 0.53 -27.04
C ASN A 25 11.66 1.40 -28.22
N SER A 26 10.37 1.35 -28.54
CA SER A 26 9.77 2.24 -29.55
C SER A 26 9.45 3.65 -29.03
N GLY A 27 9.69 3.92 -27.75
CA GLY A 27 9.46 5.24 -27.15
C GLY A 27 7.98 5.55 -26.88
N VAL A 28 7.18 4.53 -26.55
CA VAL A 28 5.81 4.74 -26.09
C VAL A 28 5.79 5.56 -24.81
N ASP A 29 4.72 6.32 -24.60
CA ASP A 29 4.50 7.01 -23.34
C ASP A 29 4.20 6.00 -22.21
N LEU A 30 5.15 5.83 -21.30
CA LEU A 30 5.06 4.92 -20.15
C LEU A 30 4.07 5.41 -19.09
N ASN A 31 3.70 6.69 -19.14
CA ASN A 31 2.83 7.37 -18.18
C ASN A 31 1.42 7.59 -18.74
N ALA A 32 1.11 7.04 -19.91
CA ALA A 32 -0.21 7.10 -20.48
C ALA A 32 -1.23 6.51 -19.48
N GLN A 33 -2.30 7.26 -19.22
CA GLN A 33 -3.39 6.83 -18.36
C GLN A 33 -4.55 6.30 -19.19
N ASP A 34 -5.11 5.17 -18.79
CA ASP A 34 -6.32 4.65 -19.41
C ASP A 34 -7.58 5.39 -18.92
N LYS A 35 -8.77 4.81 -19.16
CA LYS A 35 -10.06 5.40 -18.74
C LYS A 35 -10.19 5.49 -17.22
N ALA A 36 -9.66 4.52 -16.49
CA ALA A 36 -9.66 4.50 -15.03
C ALA A 36 -8.55 5.38 -14.43
N GLY A 37 -7.66 5.92 -15.27
CA GLY A 37 -6.51 6.68 -14.81
C GLY A 37 -5.28 5.82 -14.54
N ASP A 38 -5.37 4.51 -14.77
CA ASP A 38 -4.27 3.59 -14.53
C ASP A 38 -3.17 3.82 -15.54
N THR A 39 -1.94 3.92 -15.05
CA THR A 39 -0.75 3.75 -15.89
C THR A 39 -0.41 2.26 -16.02
N PRO A 40 0.42 1.86 -17.00
CA PRO A 40 0.93 0.50 -17.05
C PRO A 40 1.58 0.04 -15.73
N LEU A 41 2.19 0.97 -14.98
CA LEU A 41 2.79 0.65 -13.68
C LEU A 41 1.74 0.36 -12.60
N HIS A 42 0.55 0.98 -12.64
CA HIS A 42 -0.56 0.62 -11.75
C HIS A 42 -0.99 -0.83 -11.97
N ILE A 43 -1.24 -1.21 -13.23
CA ILE A 43 -1.65 -2.57 -13.59
C ILE A 43 -0.60 -3.60 -13.17
N ALA A 44 0.68 -3.32 -13.46
CA ALA A 44 1.78 -4.20 -13.07
C ALA A 44 1.87 -4.36 -11.54
N ALA A 45 1.70 -3.26 -10.80
CA ALA A 45 1.77 -3.27 -9.34
C ALA A 45 0.58 -3.99 -8.71
N GLN A 46 -0.64 -3.74 -9.20
CA GLN A 46 -1.87 -4.42 -8.75
C GLN A 46 -1.82 -5.94 -8.99
N ASN A 47 -1.21 -6.37 -10.10
CA ASN A 47 -1.08 -7.78 -10.46
C ASN A 47 0.16 -8.47 -9.88
N GLY A 48 1.04 -7.74 -9.19
CA GLY A 48 2.27 -8.31 -8.60
C GLY A 48 3.33 -8.69 -9.64
N CYS A 49 3.30 -8.10 -10.85
CA CYS A 49 4.19 -8.44 -11.94
C CYS A 49 5.60 -7.84 -11.76
N VAL A 50 6.43 -8.47 -10.92
CA VAL A 50 7.76 -7.99 -10.52
C VAL A 50 8.65 -7.63 -11.72
N GLU A 51 8.80 -8.52 -12.73
CA GLU A 51 9.63 -8.22 -13.91
C GLU A 51 9.11 -7.00 -14.68
N VAL A 52 7.79 -6.86 -14.82
CA VAL A 52 7.18 -5.73 -15.52
C VAL A 52 7.41 -4.42 -14.77
N VAL A 53 7.25 -4.42 -13.45
CA VAL A 53 7.54 -3.26 -12.59
C VAL A 53 9.00 -2.83 -12.76
N GLN A 54 9.95 -3.78 -12.71
CA GLN A 54 11.37 -3.47 -12.94
C GLN A 54 11.62 -2.86 -14.31
N LEU A 55 11.03 -3.42 -15.38
CA LEU A 55 11.20 -2.90 -16.74
C LEU A 55 10.66 -1.48 -16.88
N LEU A 56 9.47 -1.20 -16.34
CA LEU A 56 8.84 0.11 -16.43
C LEU A 56 9.63 1.16 -15.63
N LEU A 57 10.05 0.84 -14.40
CA LEU A 57 10.86 1.74 -13.58
C LEU A 57 12.23 2.01 -14.21
N ALA A 58 12.91 0.98 -14.72
CA ALA A 58 14.19 1.13 -15.41
C ALA A 58 14.09 1.99 -16.68
N ALA A 59 12.91 2.00 -17.31
CA ALA A 59 12.62 2.83 -18.48
C ALA A 59 12.13 4.26 -18.12
N GLY A 60 12.01 4.59 -16.83
CA GLY A 60 11.65 5.94 -16.36
C GLY A 60 10.15 6.20 -16.22
N ALA A 61 9.32 5.16 -16.04
CA ALA A 61 7.92 5.34 -15.66
C ALA A 61 7.83 6.08 -14.31
N ASN A 62 6.90 7.02 -14.19
CA ASN A 62 6.68 7.78 -12.96
C ASN A 62 5.88 6.94 -11.94
N PRO A 63 6.45 6.59 -10.78
CA PRO A 63 5.78 5.74 -9.79
C PRO A 63 4.80 6.48 -8.88
N ASP A 64 4.69 7.81 -8.98
CA ASP A 64 3.85 8.64 -8.11
C ASP A 64 2.58 9.16 -8.79
N LEU A 65 2.31 8.74 -10.03
CA LEU A 65 1.03 9.04 -10.67
C LEU A 65 -0.10 8.32 -9.96
N THR A 66 -1.26 8.95 -9.89
CA THR A 66 -2.46 8.42 -9.26
C THR A 66 -3.50 8.02 -10.30
N ASP A 67 -4.22 6.94 -10.05
CA ASP A 67 -5.43 6.62 -10.80
C ASP A 67 -6.55 7.66 -10.54
N LYS A 68 -7.67 7.53 -11.26
CA LYS A 68 -8.85 8.40 -11.09
C LYS A 68 -9.90 7.81 -10.16
N ALA A 69 -9.87 6.50 -9.94
CA ALA A 69 -10.92 5.80 -9.22
C ALA A 69 -10.81 6.07 -7.72
N ASP A 70 -9.63 5.79 -7.17
CA ASP A 70 -9.35 5.86 -5.74
C ASP A 70 -8.24 6.89 -5.44
N GLY A 71 -7.60 7.46 -6.48
CA GLY A 71 -6.44 8.33 -6.31
C GLY A 71 -5.22 7.55 -5.82
N TYR A 72 -5.20 6.24 -6.07
CA TYR A 72 -4.12 5.37 -5.63
C TYR A 72 -2.92 5.50 -6.55
N THR A 73 -1.73 5.51 -5.95
CA THR A 73 -0.47 5.28 -6.68
C THR A 73 -0.25 3.78 -6.88
N PRO A 74 0.67 3.35 -7.77
CA PRO A 74 1.08 1.94 -7.88
C PRO A 74 1.46 1.30 -6.54
N LEU A 75 2.07 2.06 -5.62
CA LEU A 75 2.46 1.55 -4.31
C LEU A 75 1.26 1.31 -3.39
N HIS A 76 0.19 2.12 -3.49
CA HIS A 76 -1.08 1.84 -2.80
C HIS A 76 -1.67 0.50 -3.26
N TRP A 77 -1.73 0.27 -4.57
CA TRP A 77 -2.22 -1.00 -5.13
C TRP A 77 -1.38 -2.21 -4.71
N ALA A 78 -0.04 -2.09 -4.77
CA ALA A 78 0.84 -3.16 -4.32
C ALA A 78 0.67 -3.48 -2.83
N ALA A 79 0.51 -2.45 -1.99
CA ALA A 79 0.27 -2.59 -0.56
C ALA A 79 -1.10 -3.21 -0.25
N TYR A 80 -2.16 -2.72 -0.89
CA TYR A 80 -3.52 -3.26 -0.79
C TYR A 80 -3.58 -4.75 -1.17
N LYS A 81 -2.87 -5.15 -2.22
CA LYS A 81 -2.83 -6.54 -2.70
C LYS A 81 -1.77 -7.42 -2.04
N GLY A 82 -0.92 -6.87 -1.18
CA GLY A 82 0.10 -7.63 -0.45
C GLY A 82 1.33 -8.03 -1.26
N HIS A 83 1.63 -7.37 -2.38
CA HIS A 83 2.73 -7.74 -3.27
C HIS A 83 4.08 -7.23 -2.76
N ALA A 84 4.60 -7.85 -1.70
CA ALA A 84 5.79 -7.43 -0.96
C ALA A 84 7.03 -7.14 -1.85
N GLU A 85 7.28 -7.96 -2.87
CA GLU A 85 8.43 -7.76 -3.76
C GLU A 85 8.25 -6.55 -4.69
N VAL A 86 7.02 -6.27 -5.14
CA VAL A 86 6.71 -5.05 -5.90
C VAL A 86 6.86 -3.81 -5.00
N ILE A 87 6.44 -3.90 -3.74
CA ILE A 87 6.60 -2.81 -2.77
C ILE A 87 8.07 -2.47 -2.58
N LYS A 88 8.97 -3.47 -2.43
CA LYS A 88 10.41 -3.22 -2.31
C LYS A 88 10.96 -2.42 -3.48
N LEU A 89 10.53 -2.75 -4.70
CA LEU A 89 10.95 -2.05 -5.91
C LEU A 89 10.45 -0.60 -5.92
N LEU A 90 9.15 -0.40 -5.68
CA LEU A 90 8.52 0.93 -5.71
C LEU A 90 9.02 1.83 -4.58
N ALA A 91 9.24 1.30 -3.37
CA ALA A 91 9.66 2.08 -2.21
C ALA A 91 11.03 2.76 -2.37
N SER A 92 11.84 2.31 -3.33
CA SER A 92 13.13 2.91 -3.66
C SER A 92 13.03 4.20 -4.50
N SER A 93 11.89 4.42 -5.17
CA SER A 93 11.72 5.50 -6.14
C SER A 93 10.39 6.27 -6.02
N ALA A 94 9.47 5.83 -5.18
CA ALA A 94 8.15 6.43 -4.96
C ALA A 94 8.04 7.08 -3.57
N ASP A 95 7.06 7.97 -3.40
CA ASP A 95 6.67 8.43 -2.06
C ASP A 95 5.94 7.32 -1.30
N VAL A 96 6.66 6.66 -0.39
CA VAL A 96 6.12 5.61 0.50
C VAL A 96 5.04 6.11 1.46
N ASN A 97 4.92 7.43 1.65
CA ASN A 97 3.91 8.07 2.50
C ASN A 97 2.85 8.80 1.68
N ALA A 98 2.73 8.53 0.38
CA ALA A 98 1.69 9.11 -0.47
C ALA A 98 0.32 8.92 0.20
N ARG A 99 -0.56 9.91 0.02
CA ARG A 99 -1.90 9.94 0.60
C ARG A 99 -2.91 10.03 -0.53
N GLU A 100 -3.82 9.07 -0.59
CA GLU A 100 -4.97 9.14 -1.48
C GLU A 100 -5.93 10.26 -1.02
N PRO A 101 -6.73 10.84 -1.93
CA PRO A 101 -7.42 12.11 -1.67
C PRO A 101 -8.73 11.99 -0.85
N PHE A 102 -9.27 10.79 -0.63
CA PHE A 102 -10.57 10.57 0.00
C PHE A 102 -10.47 10.41 1.51
N ASP A 103 -9.78 9.37 1.97
CA ASP A 103 -9.61 9.07 3.39
C ASP A 103 -8.19 9.38 3.88
N GLU A 104 -7.35 9.95 3.03
CA GLU A 104 -5.93 10.22 3.29
C GLU A 104 -5.14 8.98 3.74
N MET A 105 -5.54 7.82 3.21
CA MET A 105 -4.89 6.53 3.43
C MET A 105 -3.51 6.53 2.79
N THR A 106 -2.56 5.84 3.44
CA THR A 106 -1.21 5.61 2.92
C THR A 106 -1.09 4.16 2.49
N PRO A 107 -0.04 3.76 1.74
CA PRO A 107 0.21 2.35 1.47
C PRO A 107 0.25 1.49 2.74
N LEU A 108 0.85 2.01 3.83
CA LEU A 108 0.89 1.30 5.11
C LEU A 108 -0.51 1.12 5.73
N HIS A 109 -1.40 2.11 5.62
CA HIS A 109 -2.78 1.98 6.06
C HIS A 109 -3.50 0.86 5.30
N LEU A 110 -3.38 0.82 3.97
CA LEU A 110 -4.03 -0.20 3.14
C LEU A 110 -3.50 -1.60 3.42
N ALA A 111 -2.17 -1.78 3.51
CA ALA A 111 -1.58 -3.06 3.85
C ALA A 111 -2.04 -3.55 5.23
N ALA A 112 -2.14 -2.65 6.21
CA ALA A 112 -2.58 -2.99 7.55
C ALA A 112 -4.08 -3.32 7.64
N MET A 113 -4.91 -2.56 6.91
CA MET A 113 -6.36 -2.78 6.80
C MET A 113 -6.71 -4.10 6.10
N GLU A 114 -5.85 -4.58 5.19
CA GLU A 114 -6.04 -5.84 4.45
C GLU A 114 -5.26 -7.02 5.06
N GLY A 115 -4.60 -6.82 6.21
CA GLY A 115 -3.89 -7.89 6.91
C GLY A 115 -2.60 -8.38 6.23
N GLN A 116 -2.05 -7.59 5.31
CA GLN A 116 -0.91 -7.96 4.47
C GLN A 116 0.41 -7.86 5.24
N THR A 117 0.68 -8.85 6.09
CA THR A 117 1.79 -8.82 7.06
C THR A 117 3.16 -8.61 6.40
N GLU A 118 3.50 -9.36 5.34
CA GLU A 118 4.78 -9.17 4.63
C GLU A 118 4.89 -7.80 3.95
N ALA A 119 3.77 -7.27 3.42
CA ALA A 119 3.76 -5.93 2.82
C ALA A 119 3.99 -4.85 3.88
N VAL A 120 3.41 -4.99 5.06
CA VAL A 120 3.66 -4.12 6.21
C VAL A 120 5.14 -4.17 6.61
N GLU A 121 5.72 -5.36 6.78
CA GLU A 121 7.15 -5.50 7.12
C GLU A 121 8.06 -4.79 6.11
N VAL A 122 7.80 -4.97 4.81
CA VAL A 122 8.57 -4.32 3.75
C VAL A 122 8.42 -2.80 3.78
N LEU A 123 7.20 -2.28 3.95
CA LEU A 123 6.95 -0.84 4.03
C LEU A 123 7.66 -0.22 5.24
N LEU A 124 7.67 -0.92 6.37
CA LEU A 124 8.33 -0.48 7.60
C LEU A 124 9.86 -0.46 7.49
N ALA A 125 10.44 -1.24 6.58
CA ALA A 125 11.86 -1.18 6.27
C ALA A 125 12.27 0.07 5.47
N ALA A 126 11.32 0.85 4.93
CA ALA A 126 11.62 2.08 4.20
C ALA A 126 12.06 3.19 5.17
N PRO A 127 13.26 3.81 5.00
CA PRO A 127 13.83 4.75 5.98
C PRO A 127 12.96 5.98 6.30
N GLN A 128 12.14 6.41 5.35
CA GLN A 128 11.30 7.60 5.43
C GLN A 128 9.86 7.29 5.87
N ILE A 129 9.55 6.05 6.25
CA ILE A 129 8.20 5.63 6.60
C ILE A 129 7.69 6.39 7.84
N LYS A 130 6.48 6.95 7.73
CA LYS A 130 5.78 7.58 8.86
C LYS A 130 4.86 6.54 9.49
N ILE A 131 5.43 5.70 10.36
CA ILE A 131 4.73 4.57 10.99
C ILE A 131 3.42 4.97 11.73
N ASN A 132 3.42 6.15 12.35
CA ASN A 132 2.28 6.71 13.09
C ASN A 132 1.46 7.73 12.28
N ALA A 133 1.56 7.71 10.94
CA ALA A 133 0.73 8.57 10.10
C ALA A 133 -0.76 8.34 10.41
N LYS A 134 -1.54 9.42 10.42
CA LYS A 134 -2.98 9.39 10.63
C LYS A 134 -3.71 9.61 9.32
N ASN A 135 -4.79 8.88 9.07
CA ASN A 135 -5.70 9.14 7.95
C ASN A 135 -6.72 10.26 8.31
N SER A 136 -7.73 10.52 7.47
CA SER A 136 -8.75 11.57 7.65
C SER A 136 -9.62 11.39 8.90
N TYR A 137 -9.71 10.18 9.46
CA TYR A 137 -10.41 9.86 10.71
C TYR A 137 -9.47 9.89 11.93
N GLY A 138 -8.19 10.19 11.73
CA GLY A 138 -7.18 10.15 12.77
C GLY A 138 -6.66 8.73 13.07
N ASN A 139 -7.10 7.72 12.31
CA ASN A 139 -6.67 6.33 12.48
C ASN A 139 -5.25 6.15 11.96
N THR A 140 -4.43 5.40 12.70
CA THR A 140 -3.12 4.91 12.22
C THR A 140 -3.26 3.52 11.62
N ALA A 141 -2.21 3.00 10.99
CA ALA A 141 -2.17 1.62 10.49
C ALA A 141 -2.53 0.59 11.60
N MET A 142 -2.11 0.85 12.85
CA MET A 142 -2.45 -0.02 13.97
C MET A 142 -3.94 0.02 14.32
N HIS A 143 -4.61 1.17 14.22
CA HIS A 143 -6.07 1.23 14.42
C HIS A 143 -6.77 0.32 13.42
N LEU A 144 -6.43 0.43 12.14
CA LEU A 144 -7.06 -0.33 11.07
C LEU A 144 -6.82 -1.83 11.23
N ALA A 145 -5.57 -2.25 11.49
CA ALA A 145 -5.24 -3.65 11.74
C ALA A 145 -5.94 -4.18 13.01
N ALA A 146 -6.05 -3.37 14.05
CA ALA A 146 -6.66 -3.77 15.32
C ALA A 146 -8.17 -3.96 15.20
N GLY A 147 -8.88 -3.02 14.55
CA GLY A 147 -10.31 -3.15 14.29
C GLY A 147 -10.65 -4.31 13.36
N ALA A 148 -9.79 -4.56 12.35
CA ALA A 148 -9.96 -5.68 11.42
C ALA A 148 -9.54 -7.05 12.00
N GLY A 149 -8.87 -7.09 13.16
CA GLY A 149 -8.50 -8.33 13.83
C GLY A 149 -7.17 -8.96 13.39
N PHE A 150 -6.30 -8.21 12.70
CA PHE A 150 -5.03 -8.72 12.19
C PHE A 150 -3.92 -8.67 13.24
N ALA A 151 -3.94 -9.61 14.19
CA ALA A 151 -2.98 -9.69 15.29
C ALA A 151 -1.51 -9.72 14.82
N SER A 152 -1.19 -10.44 13.75
CA SER A 152 0.16 -10.49 13.16
C SER A 152 0.65 -9.11 12.71
N VAL A 153 -0.21 -8.32 12.05
CA VAL A 153 0.12 -6.95 11.63
C VAL A 153 0.32 -6.04 12.84
N VAL A 154 -0.56 -6.14 13.84
CA VAL A 154 -0.44 -5.37 15.08
C VAL A 154 0.88 -5.68 15.79
N GLN A 155 1.27 -6.96 15.86
CA GLN A 155 2.54 -7.38 16.43
C GLN A 155 3.74 -6.82 15.67
N VAL A 156 3.71 -6.85 14.33
CA VAL A 156 4.77 -6.27 13.50
C VAL A 156 4.89 -4.76 13.73
N LEU A 157 3.77 -4.04 13.77
CA LEU A 157 3.75 -2.59 14.04
C LEU A 157 4.34 -2.26 15.42
N ILE A 158 3.97 -2.99 16.48
CA ILE A 158 4.55 -2.80 17.82
C ILE A 158 6.06 -3.04 17.80
N THR A 159 6.51 -4.15 17.20
CA THR A 159 7.93 -4.49 17.13
C THR A 159 8.74 -3.44 16.35
N ALA A 160 8.12 -2.79 15.36
CA ALA A 160 8.73 -1.70 14.60
C ALA A 160 8.67 -0.33 15.32
N GLY A 161 8.10 -0.25 16.52
CA GLY A 161 8.04 0.98 17.31
C GLY A 161 6.84 1.88 17.03
N ALA A 162 5.74 1.33 16.49
CA ALA A 162 4.49 2.07 16.38
C ALA A 162 3.93 2.35 17.78
N GLU A 163 3.38 3.54 17.99
CA GLU A 163 2.83 3.93 19.29
C GLU A 163 1.41 3.31 19.47
N PRO A 164 1.20 2.39 20.42
CA PRO A 164 -0.05 1.63 20.52
C PRO A 164 -1.20 2.42 21.15
N ASN A 165 -0.90 3.54 21.81
CA ASN A 165 -1.87 4.32 22.59
C ASN A 165 -2.30 5.62 21.90
N ILE A 166 -1.96 5.81 20.62
CA ILE A 166 -2.45 6.96 19.84
C ILE A 166 -3.97 6.93 19.80
N ARG A 167 -4.59 8.09 19.98
CA ARG A 167 -6.04 8.28 19.82
C ARG A 167 -6.38 8.86 18.45
N ASN A 168 -7.39 8.29 17.80
CA ASN A 168 -8.00 8.85 16.60
C ASN A 168 -8.87 10.09 16.94
N PHE A 169 -9.57 10.66 15.95
CA PHE A 169 -10.38 11.87 16.16
C PHE A 169 -11.65 11.62 17.00
N GLU A 170 -12.06 10.38 17.16
CA GLU A 170 -13.13 9.96 18.07
C GLU A 170 -12.62 9.62 19.48
N ASN A 171 -11.35 9.92 19.77
CA ASN A 171 -10.69 9.63 21.03
C ASN A 171 -10.52 8.12 21.32
N THR A 172 -10.58 7.29 20.29
CA THR A 172 -10.46 5.82 20.33
C THR A 172 -9.00 5.41 20.09
N THR A 173 -8.47 4.49 20.90
CA THR A 173 -7.17 3.82 20.68
C THR A 173 -7.33 2.53 19.86
N PRO A 174 -6.27 1.96 19.26
CA PRO A 174 -6.30 0.65 18.62
C PRO A 174 -6.89 -0.45 19.53
N LEU A 175 -6.51 -0.47 20.82
CA LEU A 175 -7.05 -1.43 21.79
C LEU A 175 -8.56 -1.26 21.97
N SER A 176 -9.04 -0.02 22.16
CA SER A 176 -10.48 0.21 22.32
C SER A 176 -11.27 -0.16 21.06
N LEU A 177 -10.70 0.04 19.86
CA LEU A 177 -11.34 -0.37 18.62
C LEU A 177 -11.39 -1.91 18.51
N ALA A 178 -10.31 -2.61 18.85
CA ALA A 178 -10.31 -4.07 18.91
C ALA A 178 -11.35 -4.63 19.90
N ILE A 179 -11.56 -3.98 21.05
CA ILE A 179 -12.60 -4.36 22.01
C ILE A 179 -14.00 -4.15 21.41
N LEU A 180 -14.25 -3.00 20.79
CA LEU A 180 -15.55 -2.67 20.18
C LEU A 180 -15.91 -3.65 19.06
N GLU A 181 -14.93 -4.03 18.24
CA GLU A 181 -15.10 -4.98 17.13
C GLU A 181 -15.00 -6.46 17.56
N GLY A 182 -14.76 -6.74 18.85
CA GLY A 182 -14.73 -8.11 19.38
C GLY A 182 -13.47 -8.92 19.04
N GLN A 183 -12.38 -8.26 18.66
CA GLN A 183 -11.13 -8.88 18.19
C GLN A 183 -10.26 -9.41 19.35
N SER A 184 -10.71 -10.52 19.94
CA SER A 184 -10.16 -11.07 21.19
C SER A 184 -8.65 -11.34 21.17
N GLU A 185 -8.09 -11.75 20.03
CA GLU A 185 -6.64 -12.01 19.91
C GLU A 185 -5.83 -10.71 19.94
N VAL A 186 -6.28 -9.69 19.20
CA VAL A 186 -5.67 -8.35 19.21
C VAL A 186 -5.78 -7.70 20.58
N VAL A 187 -6.91 -7.86 21.27
CA VAL A 187 -7.10 -7.33 22.63
C VAL A 187 -6.04 -7.87 23.57
N ARG A 188 -5.87 -9.20 23.63
CA ARG A 188 -4.84 -9.83 24.48
C ARG A 188 -3.44 -9.37 24.12
N LEU A 189 -3.17 -9.21 22.83
CA LEU A 189 -1.88 -8.73 22.34
C LEU A 189 -1.59 -7.33 22.88
N LEU A 190 -2.51 -6.38 22.67
CA LEU A 190 -2.33 -4.97 23.06
C LEU A 190 -2.35 -4.77 24.58
N GLU A 191 -3.14 -5.53 25.33
CA GLU A 191 -3.13 -5.53 26.80
C GLU A 191 -1.75 -5.94 27.33
N ALA A 192 -1.17 -7.02 26.78
CA ALA A 192 0.14 -7.51 27.21
C ALA A 192 1.29 -6.50 27.02
N PHE A 193 1.16 -5.55 26.09
CA PHE A 193 2.13 -4.46 25.91
C PHE A 193 1.83 -3.23 26.78
N SER A 194 0.56 -3.00 27.13
CA SER A 194 0.16 -1.86 27.96
C SER A 194 0.65 -2.02 29.41
N ASP A 195 0.71 -3.25 29.91
CA ASP A 195 1.16 -3.57 31.27
C ASP A 195 2.69 -3.44 31.49
N ILE A 196 3.47 -3.20 30.44
CA ILE A 196 4.95 -3.14 30.50
C ILE A 196 5.47 -1.70 30.67
N GLU A 197 4.64 -0.69 30.39
CA GLU A 197 5.02 0.74 30.41
C GLU A 197 4.64 1.51 31.70
N GLU A 198 4.03 0.84 32.70
CA GLU A 198 3.79 1.38 34.06
C GLU A 198 4.86 0.97 35.09
#